data_AF-A0A4Q1JTN0-F1
#
_entry.id   AF-A0A4Q1JTN0-F1
#
_cell.length_a   1.000
_cell.length_b   1.000
_cell.length_c   1.000
_cell.angle_alpha   90.00
_cell.angle_beta   90.00
_cell.angle_gamma   90.00
#
_symmetry.space_group_name_H-M   'P 1'
#
loop_
_entity.id
_entity.type
_entity.pdbx_description
1 polymer ?
#
loop_
_entity_poly.entity_id
_entity_poly.type
_entity_poly.pdbx_seq_one_letter_code
_entity_poly.pdbx_strand_id
1 'polypeptide(L)'
;MKRTRSLALLLLAAPVLAQDANPGLMELRSRVTGYASQLPPKGNTPNAAQAKGNPNFTPARLEMMRRFADWIRASYPEPVGAVVEPWFSIYPEKANPRFYMPVSWTTSLRYWTPAYADASHSLSRLKRAQPAASQDISIAANTIPGMEGLGWFDTPTALYVTMAVDTAGNPVDADAARFNAARAEVQRIAGGRLTYVAGAYVHVMLGVDRIPVTPLTRGQALDVAEAGCRRAHEKGDNTDAQLQAQLGVIARTRAKYRGSLDAPASLNAPQFGLDVFSGTGDADYDPFGPGHKGARWPVYTIAPEVYAATRSAKPQWITISFPVGTADAVSANALSAPSARAIWKAMTTRFNFDDVDNLVFHPERMQGRGYTPRPAE
;
A
#
# COMPACT_ATOMS: atom_id res chain seq x y z
N MET A 1 39.41 59.95 28.94
CA MET A 1 38.94 58.55 28.77
C MET A 1 38.30 58.41 27.38
N LYS A 2 38.92 57.62 26.51
CA LYS A 2 38.48 57.38 25.11
C LYS A 2 37.24 56.48 25.12
N ARG A 3 36.13 56.94 24.53
CA ARG A 3 34.92 56.12 24.31
C ARG A 3 34.94 55.56 22.90
N THR A 4 35.26 54.28 22.78
CA THR A 4 35.15 53.48 21.57
C THR A 4 33.67 53.23 21.28
N ARG A 5 33.16 53.71 20.14
CA ARG A 5 31.83 53.36 19.64
C ARG A 5 31.96 52.12 18.76
N SER A 6 31.50 50.98 19.26
CA SER A 6 31.37 49.75 18.47
C SER A 6 30.17 49.90 17.53
N LEU A 7 30.43 49.87 16.23
CA LEU A 7 29.42 49.82 15.18
C LEU A 7 28.92 48.37 15.09
N ALA A 8 27.71 48.10 15.59
CA ALA A 8 27.07 46.80 15.40
C ALA A 8 26.51 46.73 13.97
N LEU A 9 27.16 45.95 13.12
CA LEU A 9 26.66 45.60 11.79
C LEU A 9 25.48 44.62 11.97
N LEU A 10 24.25 45.08 11.74
CA LEU A 10 23.10 44.19 11.57
C LEU A 10 23.23 43.50 10.20
N LEU A 11 23.74 42.27 10.19
CA LEU A 11 23.57 41.37 9.07
C LEU A 11 22.12 40.87 9.07
N LEU A 12 21.29 41.47 8.22
CA LEU A 12 20.01 40.89 7.80
C LEU A 12 20.33 39.58 7.07
N ALA A 13 20.29 38.46 7.80
CA ALA A 13 20.23 37.15 7.20
C ALA A 13 18.86 37.02 6.51
N ALA A 14 18.78 37.42 5.25
CA ALA A 14 17.70 36.95 4.39
C ALA A 14 17.79 35.42 4.39
N PRO A 15 16.70 34.69 4.68
CA PRO A 15 16.71 33.25 4.48
C PRO A 15 17.01 33.04 3.00
N VAL A 16 18.18 32.47 2.70
CA VAL A 16 18.50 31.94 1.39
C VAL A 16 17.48 30.83 1.17
N LEU A 17 16.37 31.17 0.52
CA LEU A 17 15.48 30.19 -0.08
C LEU A 17 16.39 29.35 -0.98
N ALA A 18 16.61 28.10 -0.60
CA ALA A 18 17.42 27.16 -1.37
C ALA A 18 16.94 27.24 -2.82
N GLN A 19 17.79 27.77 -3.71
CA GLN A 19 17.52 27.74 -5.13
C GLN A 19 17.37 26.27 -5.51
N ASP A 20 16.17 25.91 -5.95
CA ASP A 20 15.83 24.55 -6.35
C ASP A 20 16.83 24.15 -7.45
N ALA A 21 17.56 23.04 -7.26
CA ALA A 21 18.75 22.69 -8.06
C ALA A 21 18.49 22.49 -9.56
N ASN A 22 17.23 22.62 -10.00
CA ASN A 22 16.82 22.48 -11.39
C ASN A 22 15.49 23.24 -11.64
N PRO A 23 15.51 24.53 -11.99
CA PRO A 23 14.29 25.34 -12.17
C PRO A 23 13.33 24.78 -13.24
N GLY A 24 13.85 24.08 -14.25
CA GLY A 24 13.02 23.39 -15.26
C GLY A 24 12.17 22.24 -14.71
N LEU A 25 12.53 21.68 -13.54
CA LEU A 25 11.70 20.67 -12.87
C LEU A 25 10.46 21.28 -12.23
N MET A 26 10.53 22.52 -11.73
CA MET A 26 9.37 23.17 -11.11
C MET A 26 8.24 23.39 -12.12
N GLU A 27 8.60 23.87 -13.32
CA GLU A 27 7.66 24.08 -14.42
C GLU A 27 6.95 22.80 -14.84
N LEU A 28 7.68 21.68 -14.89
CA LEU A 28 7.10 20.40 -15.29
C LEU A 28 6.12 19.84 -14.25
N ARG A 29 6.30 20.11 -12.95
CA ARG A 29 5.47 19.54 -11.87
C ARG A 29 3.98 19.89 -11.98
N SER A 30 3.61 21.02 -12.57
CA SER A 30 2.21 21.44 -12.73
C SER A 30 1.67 21.33 -14.16
N ARG A 31 2.51 20.90 -15.12
CA ARG A 31 2.10 20.79 -16.52
C ARG A 31 1.35 19.52 -16.81
N VAL A 32 0.34 19.63 -17.67
CA VAL A 32 -0.25 18.45 -18.32
C VAL A 32 0.82 17.86 -19.26
N THR A 33 1.27 16.66 -18.95
CA THR A 33 2.21 15.88 -19.77
C THR A 33 1.47 14.92 -20.70
N GLY A 34 0.24 14.54 -20.32
CA GLY A 34 -0.54 13.56 -21.07
C GLY A 34 0.07 12.15 -20.98
N TYR A 35 -0.53 11.20 -21.70
CA TYR A 35 0.04 9.85 -21.84
C TYR A 35 1.08 9.73 -22.97
N ALA A 36 1.36 10.81 -23.72
CA ALA A 36 2.40 10.80 -24.75
C ALA A 36 3.81 10.60 -24.17
N SER A 37 4.02 10.99 -22.91
CA SER A 37 5.26 10.77 -22.16
C SER A 37 5.25 9.43 -21.40
N GLN A 38 4.36 8.49 -21.75
CA GLN A 38 4.29 7.21 -21.07
C GLN A 38 5.46 6.31 -21.46
N LEU A 39 6.11 5.72 -20.46
CA LEU A 39 7.14 4.71 -20.64
C LEU A 39 6.52 3.37 -21.07
N PRO A 40 7.34 2.48 -21.69
CA PRO A 40 6.94 1.10 -21.91
C PRO A 40 6.50 0.43 -20.60
N PRO A 41 5.49 -0.46 -20.64
CA PRO A 41 5.08 -1.21 -19.47
C PRO A 41 6.22 -2.02 -18.85
N LYS A 42 6.19 -2.18 -17.53
CA LYS A 42 7.10 -3.04 -16.76
C LYS A 42 6.33 -3.95 -15.79
N GLY A 43 7.09 -4.68 -14.98
CA GLY A 43 6.60 -5.51 -13.90
C GLY A 43 7.10 -6.94 -13.99
N ASN A 44 6.57 -7.79 -13.13
CA ASN A 44 6.87 -9.22 -13.15
C ASN A 44 5.95 -9.99 -14.11
N THR A 45 5.06 -9.28 -14.82
CA THR A 45 4.21 -9.89 -15.84
C THR A 45 5.07 -10.26 -17.06
N PRO A 46 5.16 -11.56 -17.38
CA PRO A 46 6.02 -12.15 -18.38
C PRO A 46 6.00 -11.56 -19.78
N ASN A 47 7.16 -11.62 -20.44
CA ASN A 47 7.19 -11.93 -21.88
C ASN A 47 6.75 -13.40 -22.12
N ALA A 48 6.45 -13.79 -23.37
CA ALA A 48 5.90 -15.13 -23.66
C ALA A 48 6.70 -16.32 -23.07
N ALA A 49 8.02 -16.15 -22.85
CA ALA A 49 8.88 -17.17 -22.25
C ALA A 49 8.65 -17.32 -20.73
N GLN A 50 8.46 -16.21 -19.99
CA GLN A 50 8.21 -16.22 -18.55
C GLN A 50 6.77 -16.68 -18.20
N ALA A 51 5.82 -16.61 -19.16
CA ALA A 51 4.43 -17.05 -18.98
C ALA A 51 4.31 -18.57 -19.13
N LYS A 52 5.27 -19.19 -19.82
CA LYS A 52 5.27 -20.62 -20.11
C LYS A 52 5.42 -21.40 -18.80
N GLY A 53 4.36 -22.12 -18.43
CA GLY A 53 4.36 -23.04 -17.29
C GLY A 53 3.97 -22.43 -15.94
N ASN A 54 3.59 -21.14 -15.88
CA ASN A 54 3.04 -20.57 -14.65
C ASN A 54 1.51 -20.43 -14.75
N PRO A 55 0.73 -21.21 -13.97
CA PRO A 55 -0.73 -21.20 -14.00
C PRO A 55 -1.35 -19.89 -13.49
N ASN A 56 -0.55 -19.03 -12.84
CA ASN A 56 -1.02 -17.72 -12.42
C ASN A 56 -1.15 -16.74 -13.61
N PHE A 57 -0.44 -17.00 -14.71
CA PHE A 57 -0.52 -16.20 -15.94
C PHE A 57 -1.53 -16.80 -16.91
N THR A 58 -2.75 -16.27 -16.89
CA THR A 58 -3.81 -16.65 -17.84
C THR A 58 -4.14 -15.47 -18.75
N PRO A 59 -4.58 -15.72 -20.01
CA PRO A 59 -5.04 -14.65 -20.91
C PRO A 59 -6.12 -13.77 -20.29
N ALA A 60 -7.02 -14.36 -19.49
CA ALA A 60 -8.09 -13.64 -18.80
C ALA A 60 -7.56 -12.62 -17.78
N ARG A 61 -6.54 -12.98 -16.99
CA ARG A 61 -5.92 -12.05 -16.02
C ARG A 61 -5.16 -10.92 -16.72
N LEU A 62 -4.43 -11.24 -17.79
CA LEU A 62 -3.72 -10.25 -18.61
C LEU A 62 -4.70 -9.23 -19.23
N GLU A 63 -5.80 -9.73 -19.78
CA GLU A 63 -6.85 -8.90 -20.35
C GLU A 63 -7.46 -7.97 -19.29
N MET A 64 -7.75 -8.49 -18.10
CA MET A 64 -8.28 -7.67 -17.02
C MET A 64 -7.30 -6.62 -16.52
N MET A 65 -6.00 -6.93 -16.42
CA MET A 65 -4.97 -5.93 -16.10
C MET A 65 -4.88 -4.81 -17.14
N ARG A 66 -5.08 -5.12 -18.43
CA ARG A 66 -5.16 -4.07 -19.47
C ARG A 66 -6.39 -3.18 -19.25
N ARG A 67 -7.56 -3.78 -18.99
CA ARG A 67 -8.78 -3.03 -18.66
C ARG A 67 -8.59 -2.12 -17.46
N PHE A 68 -7.89 -2.57 -16.42
CA PHE A 68 -7.55 -1.74 -15.27
C PHE A 68 -6.78 -0.47 -15.69
N ALA A 69 -5.78 -0.60 -16.57
CA ALA A 69 -5.06 0.57 -17.09
C ALA A 69 -5.99 1.51 -17.85
N ASP A 70 -6.88 0.95 -18.68
CA ASP A 70 -7.77 1.72 -19.54
C ASP A 70 -8.84 2.47 -18.72
N TRP A 71 -9.36 1.88 -17.63
CA TRP A 71 -10.27 2.55 -16.71
C TRP A 71 -9.61 3.74 -16.02
N ILE A 72 -8.34 3.59 -15.60
CA ILE A 72 -7.58 4.70 -15.02
C ILE A 72 -7.38 5.80 -16.06
N ARG A 73 -6.94 5.45 -17.28
CA ARG A 73 -6.73 6.42 -18.38
C ARG A 73 -7.99 7.18 -18.76
N ALA A 74 -9.12 6.49 -18.84
CA ALA A 74 -10.41 7.10 -19.15
C ALA A 74 -10.86 8.09 -18.05
N SER A 75 -10.52 7.80 -16.79
CA SER A 75 -10.87 8.65 -15.65
C SER A 75 -9.90 9.82 -15.46
N TYR A 76 -8.65 9.64 -15.89
CA TYR A 76 -7.58 10.63 -15.79
C TYR A 76 -6.87 10.80 -17.14
N PRO A 77 -7.50 11.44 -18.14
CA PRO A 77 -6.98 11.52 -19.51
C PRO A 77 -5.72 12.40 -19.65
N GLU A 78 -5.53 13.34 -18.73
CA GLU A 78 -4.48 14.36 -18.80
C GLU A 78 -3.57 14.31 -17.55
N PRO A 79 -2.66 13.32 -17.45
CA PRO A 79 -1.65 13.28 -16.41
C PRO A 79 -0.93 14.62 -16.22
N VAL A 80 -0.85 15.07 -14.97
CA VAL A 80 -0.16 16.28 -14.54
C VAL A 80 1.17 15.92 -13.89
N GLY A 81 2.22 16.57 -14.37
CA GLY A 81 3.52 16.60 -13.73
C GLY A 81 4.20 15.26 -13.60
N ALA A 82 3.95 14.35 -14.54
CA ALA A 82 4.41 12.98 -14.44
C ALA A 82 4.78 12.34 -15.79
N VAL A 83 5.80 11.51 -15.76
CA VAL A 83 6.06 10.46 -16.75
C VAL A 83 5.39 9.19 -16.24
N VAL A 84 4.45 8.62 -17.00
CA VAL A 84 3.65 7.49 -16.54
C VAL A 84 4.26 6.16 -16.97
N GLU A 85 4.32 5.16 -16.09
CA GLU A 85 4.82 3.81 -16.39
C GLU A 85 3.78 2.78 -15.93
N PRO A 86 3.11 2.06 -16.85
CA PRO A 86 2.26 0.95 -16.45
C PRO A 86 3.10 -0.18 -15.87
N TRP A 87 2.70 -0.68 -14.71
CA TRP A 87 3.37 -1.77 -14.03
C TRP A 87 2.38 -2.89 -13.75
N PHE A 88 2.55 -4.02 -14.44
CA PHE A 88 1.70 -5.19 -14.26
C PHE A 88 2.36 -6.20 -13.34
N SER A 89 1.65 -6.61 -12.29
CA SER A 89 2.16 -7.59 -11.32
C SER A 89 1.21 -8.74 -11.13
N ILE A 90 1.73 -9.96 -11.04
CA ILE A 90 1.01 -11.14 -10.57
C ILE A 90 1.79 -11.78 -9.43
N TYR A 91 1.07 -12.13 -8.36
CA TYR A 91 1.61 -12.78 -7.18
C TYR A 91 0.81 -14.03 -6.83
N PRO A 92 1.45 -15.10 -6.33
CA PRO A 92 2.90 -15.29 -6.36
C PRO A 92 3.43 -15.42 -7.80
N GLU A 93 4.67 -14.96 -8.03
CA GLU A 93 5.31 -14.92 -9.36
C GLU A 93 5.56 -16.30 -9.97
N LYS A 94 5.46 -17.34 -9.16
CA LYS A 94 5.55 -18.74 -9.53
C LYS A 94 4.46 -19.50 -8.78
N ALA A 95 3.92 -20.55 -9.39
CA ALA A 95 3.08 -21.49 -8.66
C ALA A 95 3.94 -22.20 -7.62
N ASN A 96 3.81 -21.79 -6.37
CA ASN A 96 4.36 -22.49 -5.23
C ASN A 96 3.18 -22.97 -4.38
N PRO A 97 2.88 -24.29 -4.36
CA PRO A 97 1.79 -24.81 -3.54
C PRO A 97 2.04 -24.63 -2.03
N ARG A 98 3.29 -24.30 -1.64
CA ARG A 98 3.70 -24.02 -0.26
C ARG A 98 3.70 -22.54 0.08
N PHE A 99 3.30 -21.64 -0.82
CA PHE A 99 3.19 -20.22 -0.50
C PHE A 99 1.72 -19.83 -0.37
N TYR A 100 1.29 -19.63 0.87
CA TYR A 100 -0.10 -19.36 1.20
C TYR A 100 -0.38 -17.86 1.18
N MET A 101 -0.35 -17.29 -0.02
CA MET A 101 -0.71 -15.89 -0.31
C MET A 101 -1.88 -15.90 -1.32
N PRO A 102 -2.84 -14.96 -1.25
CA PRO A 102 -3.87 -14.86 -2.29
C PRO A 102 -3.22 -14.72 -3.66
N VAL A 103 -3.73 -15.45 -4.66
CA VAL A 103 -3.31 -15.20 -6.03
C VAL A 103 -3.89 -13.87 -6.45
N SER A 104 -3.02 -12.88 -6.65
CA SER A 104 -3.40 -11.52 -6.97
C SER A 104 -2.77 -11.08 -8.28
N TRP A 105 -3.43 -10.12 -8.93
CA TRP A 105 -2.89 -9.48 -10.12
C TRP A 105 -3.32 -8.03 -10.16
N THR A 106 -2.41 -7.18 -10.57
CA THR A 106 -2.47 -5.74 -10.34
C THR A 106 -1.95 -4.98 -11.53
N THR A 107 -2.61 -3.88 -11.83
CA THR A 107 -2.07 -2.81 -12.66
C THR A 107 -1.84 -1.59 -11.80
N SER A 108 -0.60 -1.13 -11.74
CA SER A 108 -0.23 0.16 -11.16
C SER A 108 0.23 1.10 -12.27
N LEU A 109 -0.45 2.21 -12.49
CA LEU A 109 0.09 3.30 -13.28
C LEU A 109 0.98 4.14 -12.36
N ARG A 110 2.30 4.04 -12.55
CA ARG A 110 3.29 4.78 -11.76
C ARG A 110 3.54 6.15 -12.36
N TYR A 111 3.36 7.20 -11.58
CA TYR A 111 3.56 8.59 -11.97
C TYR A 111 4.91 9.06 -11.43
N TRP A 112 5.92 9.08 -12.29
CA TRP A 112 7.28 9.51 -11.96
C TRP A 112 7.47 11.00 -12.15
N THR A 113 8.24 11.64 -11.27
CA THR A 113 8.72 13.01 -11.51
C THR A 113 9.38 13.13 -12.89
N PRO A 114 8.92 14.04 -13.76
CA PRO A 114 9.46 14.23 -15.09
C PRO A 114 10.75 15.03 -15.04
N ALA A 115 11.65 14.76 -15.98
CA ALA A 115 12.77 15.61 -16.34
C ALA A 115 12.89 15.67 -17.87
N TYR A 116 13.33 16.79 -18.41
CA TYR A 116 13.67 16.84 -19.84
C TYR A 116 14.81 15.86 -20.14
N ALA A 117 14.69 15.11 -21.25
CA ALA A 117 15.75 14.18 -21.63
C ALA A 117 17.03 14.92 -22.04
N ASP A 118 16.89 16.11 -22.63
CA ASP A 118 17.95 16.97 -23.15
C ASP A 118 17.51 18.46 -23.14
N ALA A 119 18.36 19.33 -23.68
CA ALA A 119 18.15 20.77 -23.75
C ALA A 119 17.02 21.22 -24.71
N SER A 120 16.37 20.31 -25.44
CA SER A 120 15.26 20.69 -26.34
C SER A 120 13.98 21.09 -25.61
N HIS A 121 13.88 20.75 -24.33
CA HIS A 121 12.70 20.97 -23.49
C HIS A 121 11.39 20.39 -24.09
N SER A 122 11.50 19.33 -24.89
CA SER A 122 10.33 18.69 -25.51
C SER A 122 9.57 17.80 -24.52
N LEU A 123 8.23 17.97 -24.46
CA LEU A 123 7.33 17.12 -23.67
C LEU A 123 7.25 15.68 -24.20
N SER A 124 7.48 15.45 -25.49
CA SER A 124 7.54 14.10 -26.06
C SER A 124 8.83 13.36 -25.68
N ARG A 125 9.78 14.05 -25.06
CA ARG A 125 11.09 13.52 -24.67
C ARG A 125 11.34 13.73 -23.18
N LEU A 126 10.34 13.45 -22.36
CA LEU A 126 10.51 13.41 -20.91
C LEU A 126 11.08 12.06 -20.47
N LYS A 127 11.91 12.09 -19.43
CA LYS A 127 12.44 10.91 -18.73
C LYS A 127 12.13 10.99 -17.24
N ARG A 128 12.37 9.90 -16.51
CA ARG A 128 12.24 9.85 -15.05
C ARG A 128 13.36 10.65 -14.39
N ALA A 129 13.02 11.52 -13.45
CA ALA A 129 13.99 12.16 -12.57
C ALA A 129 14.41 11.21 -11.43
N GLN A 130 15.59 11.47 -10.85
CA GLN A 130 16.09 10.84 -9.63
C GLN A 130 16.32 11.93 -8.55
N PRO A 131 16.02 11.68 -7.27
CA PRO A 131 15.40 10.47 -6.75
C PRO A 131 13.93 10.34 -7.19
N ALA A 132 13.42 9.10 -7.18
CA ALA A 132 12.05 8.80 -7.51
C ALA A 132 11.08 9.45 -6.49
N ALA A 133 10.16 10.29 -6.93
CA ALA A 133 8.94 10.55 -6.19
C ALA A 133 7.81 9.86 -6.95
N SER A 134 7.61 8.56 -6.69
CA SER A 134 6.58 7.77 -7.35
C SER A 134 5.26 7.89 -6.59
N GLN A 135 4.21 8.28 -7.31
CA GLN A 135 2.82 8.15 -6.86
C GLN A 135 2.11 7.20 -7.82
N ASP A 136 1.27 6.31 -7.33
CA ASP A 136 0.66 5.29 -8.18
C ASP A 136 -0.87 5.37 -8.11
N ILE A 137 -1.55 5.09 -9.22
CA ILE A 137 -2.94 4.61 -9.19
C ILE A 137 -2.89 3.12 -9.45
N SER A 138 -3.40 2.31 -8.53
CA SER A 138 -3.40 0.86 -8.65
C SER A 138 -4.82 0.29 -8.62
N ILE A 139 -5.12 -0.62 -9.53
CA ILE A 139 -6.31 -1.48 -9.45
C ILE A 139 -5.81 -2.91 -9.42
N ALA A 140 -6.27 -3.67 -8.42
CA ALA A 140 -5.77 -4.99 -8.11
C ALA A 140 -6.90 -5.96 -7.83
N ALA A 141 -6.84 -7.17 -8.39
CA ALA A 141 -7.68 -8.27 -7.97
C ALA A 141 -7.02 -9.02 -6.81
N ASN A 142 -7.82 -9.37 -5.80
CA ASN A 142 -7.40 -10.20 -4.66
C ASN A 142 -6.23 -9.64 -3.82
N THR A 143 -5.95 -8.34 -3.90
CA THR A 143 -4.90 -7.69 -3.11
C THR A 143 -5.49 -6.99 -1.89
N ILE A 144 -4.83 -7.13 -0.74
CA ILE A 144 -5.18 -6.44 0.51
C ILE A 144 -4.00 -5.50 0.87
N PRO A 145 -4.07 -4.21 0.52
CA PRO A 145 -3.04 -3.24 0.91
C PRO A 145 -2.92 -3.06 2.42
N GLY A 146 -1.71 -2.76 2.89
CA GLY A 146 -1.44 -2.44 4.30
C GLY A 146 -1.24 -3.66 5.21
N MET A 147 -1.05 -4.85 4.63
CA MET A 147 -0.62 -6.03 5.38
C MET A 147 0.87 -5.95 5.70
N GLU A 148 1.21 -6.07 6.98
CA GLU A 148 2.59 -6.06 7.48
C GLU A 148 2.90 -7.43 8.10
N GLY A 149 3.88 -8.16 7.59
CA GLY A 149 4.23 -9.48 8.13
C GLY A 149 5.68 -9.84 7.82
N LEU A 150 6.25 -10.70 8.65
CA LEU A 150 7.55 -11.32 8.39
C LEU A 150 7.36 -12.80 8.08
N GLY A 151 7.96 -13.25 6.97
CA GLY A 151 7.79 -14.60 6.42
C GLY A 151 8.24 -15.77 7.32
N TRP A 152 8.82 -15.48 8.49
CA TRP A 152 9.17 -16.48 9.49
C TRP A 152 7.94 -17.13 10.14
N PHE A 153 6.86 -16.37 10.30
CA PHE A 153 5.66 -16.81 11.01
C PHE A 153 4.67 -17.49 10.08
N ASP A 154 4.76 -17.18 8.79
CA ASP A 154 4.03 -17.85 7.74
C ASP A 154 4.31 -19.35 7.71
N THR A 155 3.29 -20.09 7.29
CA THR A 155 3.36 -21.53 7.08
C THR A 155 3.02 -21.84 5.63
N PRO A 156 3.27 -23.07 5.16
CA PRO A 156 2.80 -23.49 3.85
C PRO A 156 1.28 -23.32 3.62
N THR A 157 0.51 -23.13 4.70
CA THR A 157 -0.95 -23.11 4.73
C THR A 157 -1.56 -21.89 5.42
N ALA A 158 -0.77 -20.86 5.77
CA ALA A 158 -1.27 -19.63 6.39
C ALA A 158 -0.27 -18.47 6.24
N LEU A 159 -0.80 -17.29 5.92
CA LEU A 159 -0.11 -15.98 6.05
C LEU A 159 -0.58 -15.35 7.35
N TYR A 160 0.34 -14.73 8.09
CA TYR A 160 0.03 -13.98 9.28
C TYR A 160 0.54 -12.56 9.19
N VAL A 161 -0.35 -11.60 9.45
CA VAL A 161 -0.07 -10.19 9.21
C VAL A 161 -0.68 -9.33 10.31
N THR A 162 -0.09 -8.17 10.52
CA THR A 162 -0.70 -7.05 11.21
C THR A 162 -1.25 -6.05 10.19
N MET A 163 -2.21 -5.23 10.61
CA MET A 163 -2.69 -4.10 9.81
C MET A 163 -2.93 -2.86 10.68
N ALA A 164 -2.84 -1.70 10.05
CA ALA A 164 -3.18 -0.38 10.63
C ALA A 164 -4.70 -0.12 10.76
N VAL A 165 -5.53 -1.13 10.44
CA VAL A 165 -6.99 -1.02 10.41
C VAL A 165 -7.67 -2.27 10.97
N ASP A 166 -8.92 -2.11 11.40
CA ASP A 166 -9.81 -3.23 11.68
C ASP A 166 -10.40 -3.84 10.38
N THR A 167 -11.14 -4.94 10.50
CA THR A 167 -11.76 -5.61 9.33
C THR A 167 -12.84 -4.77 8.63
N ALA A 168 -13.38 -3.75 9.29
CA ALA A 168 -14.31 -2.78 8.70
C ALA A 168 -13.57 -1.57 8.08
N GLY A 169 -12.23 -1.57 8.09
CA GLY A 169 -11.42 -0.50 7.53
C GLY A 169 -11.28 0.73 8.43
N ASN A 170 -11.61 0.63 9.71
CA ASN A 170 -11.40 1.72 10.67
C ASN A 170 -9.94 1.73 11.14
N PRO A 171 -9.29 2.91 11.21
CA PRO A 171 -7.92 3.00 11.67
C PRO A 171 -7.80 2.62 13.15
N VAL A 172 -6.74 1.88 13.45
CA VAL A 172 -6.38 1.46 14.82
C VAL A 172 -5.13 2.16 15.36
N ASP A 173 -4.43 2.91 14.49
CA ASP A 173 -3.31 3.77 14.86
C ASP A 173 -3.59 5.25 14.51
N ALA A 174 -2.90 6.15 15.21
CA ALA A 174 -3.11 7.59 15.10
C ALA A 174 -2.68 8.17 13.74
N ASP A 175 -1.66 7.57 13.11
CA ASP A 175 -1.14 8.06 11.82
C ASP A 175 -2.07 7.69 10.67
N ALA A 176 -2.80 6.58 10.76
CA ALA A 176 -3.91 6.27 9.86
C ALA A 176 -5.14 7.14 10.16
N ALA A 177 -5.43 7.39 11.45
CA ALA A 177 -6.60 8.18 11.88
C ALA A 177 -6.59 9.63 11.37
N ARG A 178 -5.42 10.23 11.11
CA ARG A 178 -5.31 11.58 10.54
C ARG A 178 -5.94 11.71 9.15
N PHE A 179 -6.12 10.61 8.43
CA PHE A 179 -6.73 10.58 7.10
C PHE A 179 -8.22 10.23 7.11
N ASN A 180 -8.88 10.18 8.27
CA ASN A 180 -10.28 9.79 8.39
C ASN A 180 -11.25 10.65 7.56
N ALA A 181 -11.01 11.96 7.46
CA ALA A 181 -11.85 12.84 6.66
C ALA A 181 -11.77 12.47 5.16
N ALA A 182 -10.55 12.28 4.65
CA ALA A 182 -10.32 11.80 3.28
C ALA A 182 -10.93 10.41 3.04
N ARG A 183 -10.78 9.47 3.99
CA ARG A 183 -11.41 8.15 3.94
C ARG A 183 -12.93 8.27 3.81
N ALA A 184 -13.57 9.07 4.66
CA ALA A 184 -15.03 9.22 4.68
C ALA A 184 -15.56 9.88 3.39
N GLU A 185 -14.83 10.87 2.86
CA GLU A 185 -15.16 11.49 1.57
C GLU A 185 -15.17 10.46 0.43
N VAL A 186 -14.09 9.67 0.33
CA VAL A 186 -13.96 8.62 -0.68
C VAL A 186 -15.00 7.52 -0.49
N GLN A 187 -15.30 7.14 0.75
CA GLN A 187 -16.34 6.14 1.05
C GLN A 187 -17.71 6.61 0.54
N ARG A 188 -18.06 7.88 0.76
CA ARG A 188 -19.30 8.47 0.24
C ARG A 188 -19.33 8.44 -1.29
N ILE A 189 -18.23 8.84 -1.94
CA ILE A 189 -18.09 8.84 -3.40
C ILE A 189 -18.21 7.42 -3.98
N ALA A 190 -17.62 6.44 -3.30
CA ALA A 190 -17.65 5.03 -3.69
C ALA A 190 -18.97 4.33 -3.31
N GLY A 191 -20.03 5.06 -2.97
CA GLY A 191 -21.34 4.48 -2.67
C GLY A 191 -21.39 3.68 -1.37
N GLY A 192 -20.59 4.05 -0.36
CA GLY A 192 -20.55 3.39 0.94
C GLY A 192 -19.68 2.13 1.01
N ARG A 193 -19.01 1.75 -0.09
CA ARG A 193 -18.14 0.57 -0.15
C ARG A 193 -16.98 0.65 0.84
N LEU A 194 -16.46 -0.53 1.20
CA LEU A 194 -15.35 -0.67 2.15
C LEU A 194 -14.18 0.22 1.71
N THR A 195 -13.86 1.21 2.54
CA THR A 195 -12.83 2.21 2.25
C THR A 195 -11.96 2.40 3.48
N TYR A 196 -10.65 2.32 3.29
CA TYR A 196 -9.67 2.47 4.36
C TYR A 196 -8.38 3.11 3.87
N VAL A 197 -7.50 3.47 4.80
CA VAL A 197 -6.21 4.10 4.50
C VAL A 197 -5.10 3.21 5.03
N ALA A 198 -4.08 2.97 4.20
CA ALA A 198 -2.83 2.37 4.63
C ALA A 198 -1.66 3.21 4.07
N GLY A 199 -0.80 3.68 4.97
CA GLY A 199 0.23 4.67 4.62
C GLY A 199 -0.39 5.97 4.09
N ALA A 200 0.09 6.46 2.96
CA ALA A 200 -0.40 7.68 2.30
C ALA A 200 -1.44 7.41 1.20
N TYR A 201 -2.07 6.23 1.20
CA TYR A 201 -3.00 5.80 0.16
C TYR A 201 -4.38 5.50 0.73
N VAL A 202 -5.42 5.87 -0.01
CA VAL A 202 -6.77 5.39 0.22
C VAL A 202 -7.01 4.17 -0.65
N HIS A 203 -7.75 3.21 -0.09
CA HIS A 203 -8.10 1.95 -0.72
C HIS A 203 -9.61 1.78 -0.69
N VAL A 204 -10.21 1.54 -1.85
CA VAL A 204 -11.63 1.17 -2.00
C VAL A 204 -11.68 -0.29 -2.43
N MET A 205 -12.35 -1.13 -1.64
CA MET A 205 -12.57 -2.53 -1.96
C MET A 205 -13.98 -2.75 -2.49
N LEU A 206 -14.07 -3.46 -3.62
CA LEU A 206 -15.31 -3.83 -4.29
C LEU A 206 -15.55 -5.34 -4.17
N GLY A 207 -16.81 -5.76 -4.21
CA GLY A 207 -17.21 -7.17 -4.08
C GLY A 207 -17.19 -7.73 -2.64
N VAL A 208 -16.80 -6.93 -1.65
CA VAL A 208 -16.75 -7.31 -0.23
C VAL A 208 -17.18 -6.14 0.67
N ASP A 209 -17.69 -6.45 1.86
CA ASP A 209 -18.11 -5.49 2.89
C ASP A 209 -17.08 -5.37 4.04
N ARG A 210 -16.16 -6.33 4.15
CA ARG A 210 -15.07 -6.38 5.12
C ARG A 210 -13.78 -6.84 4.47
N ILE A 211 -12.65 -6.45 5.07
CA ILE A 211 -11.33 -6.94 4.66
C ILE A 211 -11.34 -8.47 4.88
N PRO A 212 -11.03 -9.30 3.86
CA PRO A 212 -11.19 -10.76 3.92
C PRO A 212 -10.06 -11.44 4.70
N VAL A 213 -9.98 -11.09 5.99
CA VAL A 213 -9.02 -11.59 6.98
C VAL A 213 -9.76 -12.03 8.24
N THR A 214 -9.15 -12.94 8.99
CA THR A 214 -9.67 -13.47 10.26
C THR A 214 -8.77 -13.00 11.41
N PRO A 215 -9.31 -12.31 12.43
CA PRO A 215 -8.52 -11.91 13.59
C PRO A 215 -8.05 -13.13 14.37
N LEU A 216 -6.78 -13.13 14.78
CA LEU A 216 -6.25 -14.13 15.70
C LEU A 216 -6.56 -13.74 17.13
N THR A 217 -6.76 -14.75 17.98
CA THR A 217 -6.74 -14.57 19.43
C THR A 217 -5.30 -14.42 19.95
N ARG A 218 -5.14 -13.89 21.16
CA ARG A 218 -3.83 -13.81 21.83
C ARG A 218 -3.15 -15.17 21.94
N GLY A 219 -3.91 -16.21 22.28
CA GLY A 219 -3.40 -17.58 22.35
C GLY A 219 -2.87 -18.05 21.00
N GLN A 220 -3.65 -17.89 19.93
CA GLN A 220 -3.26 -18.26 18.57
C GLN A 220 -2.03 -17.49 18.09
N ALA A 221 -1.96 -16.18 18.33
CA ALA A 221 -0.81 -15.37 17.95
C ALA A 221 0.47 -15.81 18.69
N LEU A 222 0.38 -16.17 19.98
CA LEU A 222 1.52 -16.70 20.73
C LEU A 222 1.95 -18.10 20.26
N ASP A 223 1.01 -18.96 19.88
CA ASP A 223 1.30 -20.29 19.31
C ASP A 223 2.06 -20.15 17.97
N VAL A 224 1.60 -19.24 17.11
CA VAL A 224 2.25 -18.92 15.83
C VAL A 224 3.65 -18.35 16.05
N ALA A 225 3.80 -17.41 16.99
CA ALA A 225 5.08 -16.80 17.31
C ALA A 225 6.09 -17.83 17.83
N GLU A 226 5.68 -18.73 18.72
CA GLU A 226 6.55 -19.80 19.24
C GLU A 226 7.05 -20.70 18.10
N ALA A 227 6.14 -21.18 17.25
CA ALA A 227 6.50 -22.01 16.11
C ALA A 227 7.43 -21.27 15.13
N GLY A 228 7.17 -19.99 14.89
CA GLY A 228 8.00 -19.14 14.04
C GLY A 228 9.42 -18.92 14.57
N CYS A 229 9.56 -18.66 15.88
CA CYS A 229 10.87 -18.49 16.51
C CYS A 229 11.71 -19.76 16.43
N ARG A 230 11.09 -20.93 16.65
CA ARG A 230 11.75 -22.24 16.50
C ARG A 230 12.20 -22.50 15.07
N ARG A 231 11.35 -22.22 14.07
CA ARG A 231 11.73 -22.35 12.65
C ARG A 231 12.88 -21.43 12.26
N ALA A 232 12.91 -20.19 12.75
CA ALA A 232 14.01 -19.27 12.48
C ALA A 232 15.33 -19.78 13.08
N HIS A 233 15.27 -20.37 14.28
CA HIS A 233 16.42 -21.00 14.91
C HIS A 233 16.91 -22.24 14.15
N GLU A 234 16.00 -23.14 13.74
CA GLU A 234 16.33 -24.33 12.94
C GLU A 234 17.03 -23.98 11.61
N LYS A 235 16.77 -22.80 11.04
CA LYS A 235 17.44 -22.31 9.83
C LYS A 235 18.74 -21.55 10.09
N GLY A 236 19.10 -21.30 11.34
CA GLY A 236 20.30 -20.56 11.74
C GLY A 236 20.15 -19.04 11.74
N ASP A 237 18.94 -18.51 11.53
CA ASP A 237 18.65 -17.06 11.54
C ASP A 237 18.47 -16.51 12.97
N ASN A 238 18.24 -17.40 13.93
CA ASN A 238 18.24 -17.10 15.36
C ASN A 238 19.28 -17.97 16.09
N THR A 239 20.12 -17.33 16.89
CA THR A 239 20.98 -18.01 17.88
C THR A 239 20.16 -18.66 18.99
N ASP A 240 20.75 -19.61 19.72
CA ASP A 240 20.13 -20.21 20.92
C ASP A 240 19.70 -19.14 21.93
N ALA A 241 20.56 -18.15 22.18
CA ALA A 241 20.26 -17.06 23.11
C ALA A 241 19.03 -16.24 22.68
N GLN A 242 18.91 -15.94 21.37
CA GLN A 242 17.74 -15.24 20.83
C GLN A 242 16.47 -16.08 20.95
N LEU A 243 16.54 -17.37 20.63
CA LEU A 243 15.39 -18.27 20.77
C LEU A 243 14.93 -18.33 22.23
N GLN A 244 15.84 -18.50 23.19
CA GLN A 244 15.49 -18.58 24.61
C GLN A 244 14.88 -17.26 25.11
N ALA A 245 15.41 -16.11 24.68
CA ALA A 245 14.82 -14.81 25.00
C ALA A 245 13.38 -14.71 24.46
N GLN A 246 13.16 -15.09 23.21
CA GLN A 246 11.84 -15.08 22.55
C GLN A 246 10.83 -16.00 23.24
N LEU A 247 11.22 -17.25 23.52
CA LEU A 247 10.37 -18.19 24.25
C LEU A 247 10.07 -17.70 25.67
N GLY A 248 11.03 -17.04 26.31
CA GLY A 248 10.82 -16.39 27.61
C GLY A 248 9.76 -15.29 27.56
N VAL A 249 9.80 -14.40 26.56
CA VAL A 249 8.77 -13.35 26.36
C VAL A 249 7.41 -13.98 26.09
N ILE A 250 7.33 -14.97 25.22
CA ILE A 250 6.08 -15.68 24.89
C ILE A 250 5.48 -16.31 26.15
N ALA A 251 6.29 -17.01 26.95
CA ALA A 251 5.82 -17.66 28.17
C ALA A 251 5.31 -16.66 29.21
N ARG A 252 6.02 -15.54 29.44
CA ARG A 252 5.58 -14.47 30.35
C ARG A 252 4.28 -13.82 29.86
N THR A 253 4.19 -13.54 28.55
CA THR A 253 3.00 -12.95 27.94
C THR A 253 1.80 -13.89 28.09
N ARG A 254 1.98 -15.20 27.83
CA ARG A 254 0.93 -16.20 28.02
C ARG A 254 0.46 -16.26 29.47
N ALA A 255 1.38 -16.18 30.43
CA ALA A 255 1.04 -16.16 31.86
C ALA A 255 0.25 -14.90 32.23
N LYS A 256 0.71 -13.71 31.80
CA LYS A 256 0.05 -12.41 32.04
C LYS A 256 -1.39 -12.41 31.51
N TYR A 257 -1.63 -12.98 30.33
CA TYR A 257 -2.94 -12.98 29.67
C TYR A 257 -3.74 -14.28 29.83
N ARG A 258 -3.38 -15.17 30.77
CA ARG A 258 -4.00 -16.51 30.92
C ARG A 258 -5.54 -16.49 30.93
N GLY A 259 -6.16 -15.50 31.59
CA GLY A 259 -7.62 -15.35 31.65
C GLY A 259 -8.27 -14.69 30.42
N SER A 260 -7.50 -14.41 29.37
CA SER A 260 -7.94 -13.65 28.19
C SER A 260 -7.21 -14.07 26.91
N LEU A 261 -6.75 -15.33 26.83
CA LEU A 261 -6.07 -15.83 25.64
C LEU A 261 -7.00 -15.90 24.42
N ASP A 262 -8.31 -16.01 24.63
CA ASP A 262 -9.32 -16.02 23.57
C ASP A 262 -9.71 -14.61 23.07
N ALA A 263 -9.19 -13.55 23.71
CA ALA A 263 -9.40 -12.19 23.25
C ALA A 263 -8.61 -11.92 21.95
N PRO A 264 -9.08 -11.02 21.07
CA PRO A 264 -8.33 -10.61 19.88
C PRO A 264 -6.91 -10.14 20.20
N ALA A 265 -5.95 -10.58 19.40
CA ALA A 265 -4.56 -10.17 19.49
C ALA A 265 -4.36 -8.81 18.83
N SER A 266 -3.54 -7.96 19.45
CA SER A 266 -3.03 -6.74 18.83
C SER A 266 -1.63 -6.46 19.37
N LEU A 267 -0.68 -6.26 18.46
CA LEU A 267 0.72 -6.04 18.81
C LEU A 267 0.99 -4.56 19.08
N ASN A 268 1.99 -4.31 19.91
CA ASN A 268 2.56 -2.98 20.16
C ASN A 268 3.54 -2.52 19.07
N ALA A 269 3.66 -3.30 17.99
CA ALA A 269 4.55 -3.09 16.87
C ALA A 269 3.83 -3.38 15.53
N PRO A 270 4.21 -2.71 14.44
CA PRO A 270 3.50 -2.78 13.17
C PRO A 270 3.73 -4.07 12.39
N GLN A 271 4.75 -4.87 12.72
CA GLN A 271 5.11 -6.08 11.99
C GLN A 271 5.01 -7.31 12.89
N PHE A 272 4.27 -8.33 12.47
CA PHE A 272 4.25 -9.60 13.17
C PHE A 272 5.47 -10.46 12.82
N GLY A 273 6.45 -10.50 13.71
CA GLY A 273 7.66 -11.31 13.51
C GLY A 273 8.60 -11.34 14.72
N LEU A 274 9.82 -11.84 14.49
CA LEU A 274 10.78 -12.24 15.54
C LEU A 274 11.12 -11.10 16.51
N ASP A 275 11.32 -9.89 15.99
CA ASP A 275 11.78 -8.75 16.80
C ASP A 275 10.78 -8.35 17.88
N VAL A 276 9.48 -8.51 17.60
CA VAL A 276 8.40 -8.25 18.57
C VAL A 276 8.45 -9.19 19.76
N PHE A 277 9.12 -10.34 19.64
CA PHE A 277 9.29 -11.27 20.75
C PHE A 277 10.71 -11.27 21.31
N SER A 278 11.63 -10.47 20.77
CA SER A 278 13.02 -10.40 21.24
C SER A 278 13.17 -9.87 22.68
N GLY A 279 12.19 -9.09 23.14
CA GLY A 279 12.07 -8.62 24.53
C GLY A 279 13.06 -7.52 24.94
N THR A 280 13.91 -7.01 24.02
CA THR A 280 14.87 -5.90 24.21
C THR A 280 15.64 -5.85 25.55
N GLY A 281 15.74 -6.96 26.30
CA GLY A 281 16.27 -7.00 27.66
C GLY A 281 15.37 -6.40 28.76
N ASP A 282 14.13 -6.02 28.44
CA ASP A 282 13.16 -5.47 29.39
C ASP A 282 12.29 -6.59 29.98
N ALA A 283 12.34 -6.74 31.31
CA ALA A 283 11.58 -7.75 32.05
C ALA A 283 10.06 -7.54 31.92
N ASP A 284 9.64 -6.29 31.76
CA ASP A 284 8.23 -5.87 31.68
C ASP A 284 7.72 -5.72 30.24
N TYR A 285 8.56 -6.05 29.25
CA TYR A 285 8.18 -6.01 27.85
C TYR A 285 6.93 -6.88 27.59
N ASP A 286 5.91 -6.26 27.00
CA ASP A 286 4.65 -6.89 26.66
C ASP A 286 4.33 -6.63 25.18
N PRO A 287 4.39 -7.65 24.30
CA PRO A 287 4.10 -7.49 22.87
C PRO A 287 2.64 -7.12 22.63
N PHE A 288 1.72 -7.42 23.56
CA PHE A 288 0.32 -7.00 23.49
C PHE A 288 0.05 -5.71 24.26
N GLY A 289 1.07 -5.06 24.83
CA GLY A 289 0.94 -3.80 25.55
C GLY A 289 0.59 -2.60 24.65
N PRO A 290 0.59 -1.37 25.20
CA PRO A 290 0.53 -0.16 24.38
C PRO A 290 1.85 0.02 23.60
N GLY A 291 1.76 0.27 22.29
CA GLY A 291 2.91 0.61 21.45
C GLY A 291 3.28 2.09 21.49
N HIS A 292 4.14 2.52 20.55
CA HIS A 292 4.46 3.93 20.37
C HIS A 292 3.17 4.75 20.14
N LYS A 293 3.01 5.84 20.90
CA LYS A 293 1.77 6.67 20.92
C LYS A 293 0.49 5.88 21.22
N GLY A 294 0.60 4.74 21.90
CA GLY A 294 -0.55 3.88 22.23
C GLY A 294 -1.10 3.06 21.04
N ALA A 295 -0.41 3.07 19.90
CA ALA A 295 -0.82 2.29 18.74
C ALA A 295 -0.82 0.78 19.05
N ARG A 296 -1.80 0.09 18.47
CA ARG A 296 -1.97 -1.36 18.56
C ARG A 296 -2.42 -1.89 17.22
N TRP A 297 -1.64 -2.80 16.65
CA TRP A 297 -1.91 -3.39 15.33
C TRP A 297 -2.56 -4.76 15.50
N PRO A 298 -3.85 -4.93 15.14
CA PRO A 298 -4.50 -6.22 15.21
C PRO A 298 -3.78 -7.27 14.36
N VAL A 299 -3.73 -8.49 14.88
CA VAL A 299 -3.11 -9.62 14.18
C VAL A 299 -4.17 -10.42 13.46
N TYR A 300 -3.91 -10.72 12.20
CA TYR A 300 -4.80 -11.43 11.32
C TYR A 300 -4.11 -12.62 10.67
N THR A 301 -4.94 -13.57 10.23
CA THR A 301 -4.61 -14.53 9.20
C THR A 301 -5.62 -14.41 8.06
N ILE A 302 -5.34 -15.03 6.92
CA ILE A 302 -6.35 -15.17 5.87
C ILE A 302 -6.90 -16.59 5.98
N ALA A 303 -8.21 -16.76 5.79
CA ALA A 303 -8.83 -18.07 5.91
C ALA A 303 -8.51 -18.96 4.69
N PRO A 304 -8.27 -20.27 4.86
CA PRO A 304 -7.94 -21.20 3.78
C PRO A 304 -8.79 -21.12 2.51
N GLU A 305 -10.09 -20.96 2.69
CA GLU A 305 -11.09 -20.85 1.64
C GLU A 305 -10.91 -19.58 0.79
N VAL A 306 -10.47 -18.47 1.39
CA VAL A 306 -10.18 -17.22 0.68
C VAL A 306 -9.04 -17.45 -0.30
N TYR A 307 -7.97 -18.11 0.14
CA TYR A 307 -6.85 -18.45 -0.75
C TYR A 307 -7.27 -19.36 -1.88
N ALA A 308 -8.00 -20.43 -1.58
CA ALA A 308 -8.45 -21.37 -2.59
C ALA A 308 -9.27 -20.65 -3.68
N ALA A 309 -10.18 -19.75 -3.28
CA ALA A 309 -11.01 -18.98 -4.19
C ALA A 309 -10.20 -18.02 -5.09
N THR A 310 -9.15 -17.40 -4.54
CA THR A 310 -8.31 -16.43 -5.28
C THR A 310 -7.51 -17.05 -6.44
N ARG A 311 -7.33 -18.38 -6.44
CA ARG A 311 -6.66 -19.11 -7.54
C ARG A 311 -7.45 -19.12 -8.85
N SER A 312 -8.75 -18.83 -8.80
CA SER A 312 -9.59 -18.73 -9.99
C SER A 312 -9.23 -17.48 -10.82
N ALA A 313 -9.65 -17.45 -12.09
CA ALA A 313 -9.49 -16.26 -12.94
C ALA A 313 -10.47 -15.14 -12.57
N LYS A 314 -11.55 -15.45 -11.85
CA LYS A 314 -12.53 -14.47 -11.37
C LYS A 314 -12.02 -13.82 -10.08
N PRO A 315 -11.94 -12.48 -10.00
CA PRO A 315 -11.63 -11.81 -8.74
C PRO A 315 -12.63 -12.18 -7.66
N GLN A 316 -12.14 -12.33 -6.43
CA GLN A 316 -12.97 -12.40 -5.24
C GLN A 316 -13.27 -10.99 -4.73
N TRP A 317 -12.32 -10.06 -4.88
CA TRP A 317 -12.51 -8.63 -4.69
C TRP A 317 -11.60 -7.84 -5.64
N ILE A 318 -11.96 -6.57 -5.85
CA ILE A 318 -11.10 -5.58 -6.52
C ILE A 318 -10.74 -4.49 -5.52
N THR A 319 -9.47 -4.11 -5.48
CA THR A 319 -8.98 -3.00 -4.67
C THR A 319 -8.47 -1.88 -5.58
N ILE A 320 -9.06 -0.70 -5.46
CA ILE A 320 -8.62 0.52 -6.12
C ILE A 320 -7.87 1.38 -5.11
N SER A 321 -6.62 1.70 -5.41
CA SER A 321 -5.69 2.43 -4.53
C SER A 321 -5.15 3.67 -5.21
N PHE A 322 -5.16 4.78 -4.50
CA PHE A 322 -4.58 6.05 -4.98
C PHE A 322 -4.12 6.90 -3.79
N PRO A 323 -3.14 7.80 -3.99
CA PRO A 323 -2.62 8.64 -2.91
C PRO A 323 -3.70 9.53 -2.31
N VAL A 324 -3.64 9.72 -1.00
CA VAL A 324 -4.40 10.76 -0.32
C VAL A 324 -3.82 12.10 -0.76
N GLY A 325 -4.60 12.89 -1.51
CA GLY A 325 -4.14 14.14 -2.13
C GLY A 325 -4.34 15.39 -1.26
N THR A 326 -4.59 15.24 0.05
CA THR A 326 -4.82 16.37 0.94
C THR A 326 -3.50 17.07 1.31
N ALA A 327 -3.56 18.34 1.70
CA ALA A 327 -2.38 19.12 2.11
C ALA A 327 -1.62 18.47 3.29
N ASP A 328 -2.33 17.78 4.18
CA ASP A 328 -1.76 17.09 5.34
C ASP A 328 -1.06 15.77 4.96
N ALA A 329 -1.46 15.15 3.84
CA ALA A 329 -0.87 13.90 3.35
C ALA A 329 0.39 14.12 2.53
N VAL A 330 0.47 15.28 1.87
CA VAL A 330 1.48 15.56 0.86
C VAL A 330 2.02 16.95 1.08
N SER A 331 3.26 17.02 1.60
CA SER A 331 3.97 18.29 1.79
C SER A 331 3.87 19.15 0.52
N ALA A 332 3.47 20.41 0.67
CA ALA A 332 3.31 21.33 -0.46
C ALA A 332 4.58 21.44 -1.33
N ASN A 333 5.75 21.20 -0.72
CA ASN A 333 7.06 21.26 -1.35
C ASN A 333 7.54 19.90 -1.89
N ALA A 334 6.80 18.80 -1.66
CA ALA A 334 7.17 17.50 -2.20
C ALA A 334 7.08 17.52 -3.74
N LEU A 335 8.08 16.94 -4.41
CA LEU A 335 8.17 16.90 -5.87
C LEU A 335 6.91 16.34 -6.54
N SER A 336 6.27 15.36 -5.90
CA SER A 336 5.08 14.68 -6.41
C SER A 336 3.75 15.33 -6.00
N ALA A 337 3.78 16.47 -5.30
CA ALA A 337 2.58 17.04 -4.70
C ALA A 337 1.48 17.43 -5.71
N PRO A 338 1.81 18.08 -6.84
CA PRO A 338 0.79 18.37 -7.85
C PRO A 338 0.21 17.12 -8.48
N SER A 339 1.03 16.10 -8.80
CA SER A 339 0.56 14.84 -9.36
C SER A 339 -0.36 14.10 -8.38
N ALA A 340 -0.01 14.03 -7.10
CA ALA A 340 -0.86 13.41 -6.08
C ALA A 340 -2.22 14.11 -5.95
N ARG A 341 -2.24 15.45 -5.96
CA ARG A 341 -3.50 16.24 -5.95
C ARG A 341 -4.34 16.02 -7.20
N ALA A 342 -3.70 15.98 -8.38
CA ALA A 342 -4.39 15.74 -9.64
C ALA A 342 -4.96 14.31 -9.73
N ILE A 343 -4.20 13.32 -9.25
CA ILE A 343 -4.66 11.94 -9.10
C ILE A 343 -5.87 11.89 -8.17
N TRP A 344 -5.76 12.46 -6.96
CA TRP A 344 -6.86 12.50 -6.00
C TRP A 344 -8.13 13.08 -6.64
N LYS A 345 -8.02 14.26 -7.26
CA LYS A 345 -9.14 14.91 -7.95
C LYS A 345 -9.75 13.99 -9.02
N ALA A 346 -8.94 13.39 -9.88
CA ALA A 346 -9.44 12.51 -10.93
C ALA A 346 -10.17 11.28 -10.35
N MET A 347 -9.64 10.69 -9.28
CA MET A 347 -10.22 9.52 -8.64
C MET A 347 -11.49 9.84 -7.83
N THR A 348 -11.61 11.04 -7.26
CA THR A 348 -12.79 11.44 -6.49
C THR A 348 -13.91 12.03 -7.35
N THR A 349 -13.60 12.63 -8.51
CA THR A 349 -14.62 13.26 -9.36
C THR A 349 -14.96 12.48 -10.62
N ARG A 350 -14.01 11.72 -11.20
CA ARG A 350 -14.20 11.07 -12.51
C ARG A 350 -14.21 9.56 -12.47
N PHE A 351 -13.51 8.92 -11.53
CA PHE A 351 -13.49 7.46 -11.48
C PHE A 351 -14.87 6.92 -11.08
N ASN A 352 -15.37 5.93 -11.82
CA ASN A 352 -16.69 5.34 -11.64
C ASN A 352 -16.58 3.97 -10.95
N PHE A 353 -16.65 3.98 -9.62
CA PHE A 353 -16.58 2.76 -8.82
C PHE A 353 -17.74 1.79 -9.11
N ASP A 354 -18.94 2.30 -9.43
CA ASP A 354 -20.11 1.49 -9.76
C ASP A 354 -19.94 0.72 -11.07
N ASP A 355 -19.40 1.37 -12.11
CA ASP A 355 -19.13 0.69 -13.38
C ASP A 355 -18.09 -0.42 -13.19
N VAL A 356 -17.03 -0.20 -12.41
CA VAL A 356 -16.03 -1.25 -12.13
C VAL A 356 -16.64 -2.43 -11.38
N ASP A 357 -17.41 -2.15 -10.34
CA ASP A 357 -18.10 -3.16 -9.54
C ASP A 357 -19.06 -3.98 -10.40
N ASN A 358 -19.87 -3.33 -11.23
CA ASN A 358 -20.78 -4.00 -12.15
C ASN A 358 -20.03 -4.77 -13.24
N LEU A 359 -18.98 -4.22 -13.86
CA LEU A 359 -18.22 -4.93 -14.90
C LEU A 359 -17.56 -6.22 -14.40
N VAL A 360 -17.19 -6.28 -13.12
CA VAL A 360 -16.50 -7.43 -12.54
C VAL A 360 -17.45 -8.40 -11.84
N PHE A 361 -18.38 -7.91 -11.04
CA PHE A 361 -19.21 -8.73 -10.15
C PHE A 361 -20.67 -8.87 -10.62
N HIS A 362 -21.17 -7.93 -11.42
CA HIS A 362 -22.55 -7.90 -11.92
C HIS A 362 -22.64 -7.56 -13.42
N PRO A 363 -21.90 -8.27 -14.31
CA PRO A 363 -21.77 -7.88 -15.72
C PRO A 363 -23.09 -7.86 -16.48
N GLU A 364 -24.11 -8.60 -16.00
CA GLU A 364 -25.48 -8.57 -16.52
C GLU A 364 -26.12 -7.18 -16.44
N ARG A 365 -25.74 -6.37 -15.44
CA ARG A 365 -26.23 -4.99 -15.28
C ARG A 365 -25.63 -4.03 -16.29
N MET A 366 -24.50 -4.39 -16.90
CA MET A 366 -23.84 -3.56 -17.89
C MET A 366 -24.45 -3.70 -19.28
N GLN A 367 -25.20 -4.77 -19.57
CA GLN A 367 -25.85 -5.00 -20.88
C GLN A 367 -24.87 -4.81 -22.06
N GLY A 368 -23.61 -5.21 -21.90
CA GLY A 368 -22.56 -5.04 -22.91
C GLY A 368 -21.93 -3.65 -22.98
N ARG A 369 -22.38 -2.67 -22.19
CA ARG A 369 -21.70 -1.37 -22.06
C ARG A 369 -20.33 -1.56 -21.41
N GLY A 370 -19.34 -0.83 -21.93
CA GLY A 370 -18.03 -0.71 -21.31
C GLY A 370 -18.00 0.28 -20.15
N TYR A 371 -16.82 0.44 -19.56
CA TYR A 371 -16.57 1.43 -18.51
C TYR A 371 -16.81 2.85 -19.02
N THR A 372 -17.55 3.63 -18.23
CA THR A 372 -17.82 5.03 -18.49
C THR A 372 -17.39 5.85 -17.26
N PRO A 373 -16.43 6.78 -17.39
CA PRO A 373 -16.09 7.71 -16.31
C PRO A 373 -17.32 8.50 -15.86
N ARG A 374 -17.33 8.93 -14.60
CA ARG A 374 -18.34 9.88 -14.10
C ARG A 374 -18.25 11.20 -14.91
N PRO A 375 -19.39 11.89 -15.13
CA PRO A 375 -19.37 13.21 -15.73
C PRO A 375 -18.44 14.15 -14.95
N ALA A 376 -17.74 15.03 -15.64
CA ALA A 376 -17.03 16.11 -14.96
C ALA A 376 -18.08 17.04 -14.32
N GLU A 377 -18.02 17.19 -13.00
CA GLU A 377 -18.79 18.20 -12.26
C GLU A 377 -18.26 19.62 -12.54
#